data_AF-A0A438MJU1-F1
#
_entry.id   AF-A0A438MJU1-F1
#
_cell.length_a   1.000
_cell.length_b   1.000
_cell.length_c   1.000
_cell.angle_alpha   90.00
_cell.angle_beta   90.00
_cell.angle_gamma   90.00
#
_symmetry.space_group_name_H-M   'P 1'
#
loop_
_entity.id
_entity.type
_entity.pdbx_description
1 polymer ?
#
loop_
_entity_poly.entity_id
_entity_poly.type
_entity_poly.pdbx_seq_one_letter_code
_entity_poly.pdbx_strand_id
1 'polypeptide(L)'
;MPKSRGRRKTTSSRSVRRSPLPPRRSDLLLRDARQLTGLADPLMAETWASGWLGQAWLTAELGEREAEHRLCMEVTGRACTTPSPHGLAAIAALARVAPPTDITMLAETIDILAETQPLPPWHTAMSADTAWTAVAAWRAVDVWDSEQVLFIDYDGPHPHTLMA
;
A
#
# COMPACT_ATOMS: atom_id res chain seq x y z
N MET A 1 45.07 -13.78 -60.14
CA MET A 1 45.24 -13.52 -58.70
C MET A 1 43.92 -13.01 -58.11
N PRO A 2 43.29 -13.70 -57.14
CA PRO A 2 42.08 -13.17 -56.52
C PRO A 2 42.41 -12.32 -55.28
N LYS A 3 41.76 -11.15 -55.20
CA LYS A 3 41.93 -10.14 -54.15
C LYS A 3 41.37 -10.64 -52.82
N SER A 4 42.19 -10.57 -51.77
CA SER A 4 41.86 -10.77 -50.36
C SER A 4 40.66 -9.89 -49.95
N ARG A 5 39.55 -10.53 -49.55
CA ARG A 5 38.43 -9.85 -48.88
C ARG A 5 38.70 -9.84 -47.38
N GLY A 6 39.05 -8.67 -46.86
CA GLY A 6 39.29 -8.44 -45.44
C GLY A 6 38.09 -8.83 -44.58
N ARG A 7 38.36 -9.67 -43.58
CA ARG A 7 37.42 -10.12 -42.55
C ARG A 7 37.06 -8.93 -41.66
N ARG A 8 35.82 -8.46 -41.69
CA ARG A 8 35.33 -7.47 -40.71
C ARG A 8 35.37 -8.10 -39.32
N LYS A 9 36.11 -7.46 -38.42
CA LYS A 9 36.18 -7.80 -37.00
C LYS A 9 34.79 -7.52 -36.41
N THR A 10 34.09 -8.54 -35.97
CA THR A 10 32.82 -8.40 -35.25
C THR A 10 33.11 -7.67 -33.94
N THR A 11 32.72 -6.40 -33.88
CA THR A 11 32.75 -5.61 -32.65
C THR A 11 31.74 -6.24 -31.69
N SER A 12 32.21 -6.99 -30.69
CA SER A 12 31.36 -7.53 -29.64
C SER A 12 30.81 -6.34 -28.84
N SER A 13 29.60 -5.88 -29.16
CA SER A 13 28.89 -4.95 -28.30
C SER A 13 28.57 -5.68 -27.00
N ARG A 14 29.37 -5.46 -25.95
CA ARG A 14 28.99 -5.86 -24.60
C ARG A 14 27.65 -5.19 -24.31
N SER A 15 26.63 -5.99 -23.98
CA SER A 15 25.37 -5.42 -23.53
C SER A 15 25.67 -4.60 -22.29
N VAL A 16 25.42 -3.29 -22.37
CA VAL A 16 25.48 -2.43 -21.20
C VAL A 16 24.36 -2.92 -20.29
N ARG A 17 24.70 -3.70 -19.26
CA ARG A 17 23.77 -4.06 -18.20
C ARG A 17 23.33 -2.75 -17.55
N ARG A 18 22.17 -2.24 -17.96
CA ARG A 18 21.53 -1.13 -17.27
C ARG A 18 21.28 -1.60 -15.84
N SER A 19 21.70 -0.78 -14.88
CA SER A 19 21.32 -1.01 -13.49
C SER A 19 19.80 -1.16 -13.42
N PRO A 20 19.26 -2.15 -12.69
CA PRO A 20 17.82 -2.23 -12.51
C PRO A 20 17.32 -0.90 -11.97
N LEU A 21 16.23 -0.40 -12.57
CA LEU A 21 15.52 0.77 -12.05
C LEU A 21 15.16 0.49 -10.59
N PRO A 22 15.17 1.52 -9.73
CA PRO A 22 14.71 1.34 -8.36
C PRO A 22 13.30 0.76 -8.38
N PRO A 23 13.00 -0.21 -7.50
CA PRO A 23 11.66 -0.81 -7.44
C PRO A 23 10.63 0.27 -7.15
N ARG A 24 9.48 0.20 -7.82
CA ARG A 24 8.39 1.12 -7.52
C ARG A 24 7.87 0.82 -6.12
N ARG A 25 7.28 1.82 -5.47
CA ARG A 25 6.78 1.69 -4.09
C ARG A 25 5.73 0.61 -3.94
N SER A 26 4.83 0.49 -4.92
CA SER A 26 3.88 -0.60 -4.99
C SER A 26 4.54 -1.99 -5.04
N ASP A 27 5.76 -2.15 -5.57
CA ASP A 27 6.50 -3.43 -5.52
C ASP A 27 7.00 -3.71 -4.11
N LEU A 28 7.51 -2.68 -3.43
CA LEU A 28 8.02 -2.79 -2.06
C LEU A 28 6.88 -3.12 -1.11
N LEU A 29 5.75 -2.43 -1.24
CA LEU A 29 4.53 -2.68 -0.47
C LEU A 29 4.03 -4.12 -0.66
N LEU A 30 3.90 -4.59 -1.90
CA LEU A 30 3.45 -5.96 -2.18
C LEU A 30 4.43 -7.02 -1.69
N ARG A 31 5.74 -6.73 -1.69
CA ARG A 31 6.75 -7.61 -1.10
C ARG A 31 6.64 -7.65 0.43
N ASP A 32 6.38 -6.52 1.05
CA ASP A 32 6.25 -6.36 2.50
C ASP A 32 4.95 -6.97 3.04
N ALA A 33 3.88 -6.95 2.23
CA ALA A 33 2.57 -7.54 2.53
C ALA A 33 2.60 -9.05 2.87
N ARG A 34 3.73 -9.73 2.65
CA ARG A 34 3.98 -11.10 3.13
C ARG A 34 3.83 -11.25 4.63
N GLN A 35 4.11 -10.20 5.40
CA GLN A 35 3.95 -10.26 6.85
C GLN A 35 2.48 -10.30 7.28
N LEU A 36 1.56 -9.87 6.43
CA LEU A 36 0.13 -9.78 6.75
C LEU A 36 -0.57 -11.14 6.77
N THR A 37 -0.09 -12.12 6.00
CA THR A 37 -0.78 -13.41 5.86
C THR A 37 -0.75 -14.29 7.12
N GLY A 38 0.16 -14.00 8.06
CA GLY A 38 0.26 -14.70 9.35
C GLY A 38 -0.30 -13.93 10.54
N LEU A 39 -0.85 -12.74 10.33
CA LEU A 39 -1.40 -11.94 11.42
C LEU A 39 -2.76 -12.49 11.87
N ALA A 40 -3.02 -12.36 13.17
CA ALA A 40 -4.35 -12.60 13.73
C ALA A 40 -5.11 -11.28 13.98
N ASP A 41 -4.37 -10.19 14.18
CA ASP A 41 -4.91 -8.91 14.63
C ASP A 41 -5.15 -7.94 13.46
N PRO A 42 -6.39 -7.46 13.24
CA PRO A 42 -6.69 -6.46 12.22
C PRO A 42 -5.98 -5.11 12.47
N LEU A 43 -5.68 -4.74 13.72
CA LEU A 43 -5.00 -3.47 14.03
C LEU A 43 -3.59 -3.42 13.43
N MET A 44 -2.90 -4.56 13.44
CA MET A 44 -1.57 -4.68 12.84
C MET A 44 -1.63 -4.48 11.31
N ALA A 45 -2.72 -4.93 10.66
CA ALA A 45 -2.93 -4.68 9.24
C ALA A 45 -3.24 -3.19 8.96
N GLU A 46 -4.03 -2.53 9.80
CA GLU A 46 -4.33 -1.09 9.70
C GLU A 46 -3.10 -0.22 9.94
N THR A 47 -2.30 -0.54 10.97
CA THR A 47 -1.03 0.14 11.26
C THR A 47 -0.08 0.03 10.09
N TRP A 48 0.03 -1.17 9.53
CA TRP A 48 0.86 -1.43 8.35
C TRP A 48 0.41 -0.60 7.15
N ALA A 49 -0.89 -0.60 6.86
CA ALA A 49 -1.45 0.15 5.73
C ALA A 49 -1.25 1.65 5.90
N SER A 50 -1.54 2.18 7.10
CA SER A 50 -1.34 3.59 7.44
C SER A 50 0.12 4.02 7.30
N GLY A 51 1.06 3.15 7.68
CA GLY A 51 2.49 3.38 7.48
C GLY A 51 2.84 3.56 6.00
N TRP A 52 2.28 2.72 5.11
CA TRP A 52 2.52 2.84 3.67
C TRP A 52 1.85 4.07 3.03
N LEU A 53 0.64 4.43 3.47
CA LEU A 53 -0.04 5.65 3.04
C LEU A 53 0.73 6.90 3.49
N GLY A 54 1.22 6.94 4.74
CA GLY A 54 2.09 8.01 5.23
C GLY A 54 3.42 8.09 4.47
N GLN A 55 4.02 6.94 4.14
CA GLN A 55 5.19 6.91 3.27
C GLN A 55 4.87 7.46 1.87
N ALA A 56 3.66 7.23 1.33
CA ALA A 56 3.20 7.77 0.05
C ALA A 56 3.40 9.29 0.01
N TRP A 57 2.93 9.98 1.05
CA TRP A 57 3.11 11.42 1.24
C TRP A 57 4.56 11.84 1.40
N LEU A 58 5.36 11.11 2.17
CA LEU A 58 6.75 11.49 2.44
C LEU A 58 7.66 11.54 1.20
N THR A 59 7.28 10.89 0.09
CA THR A 59 8.00 11.08 -1.18
C THR A 59 7.09 11.52 -2.32
N ALA A 60 5.94 12.07 -1.99
CA ALA A 60 5.13 12.77 -2.96
C ALA A 60 5.93 13.94 -3.54
N GLU A 61 5.79 14.19 -4.83
CA GLU A 61 6.44 15.35 -5.46
C GLU A 61 5.78 16.66 -4.97
N LEU A 62 6.52 17.76 -5.06
CA LEU A 62 5.98 19.06 -4.66
C LEU A 62 4.76 19.41 -5.53
N GLY A 63 3.62 19.64 -4.89
CA GLY A 63 2.35 19.94 -5.56
C GLY A 63 1.45 18.72 -5.79
N GLU A 64 1.91 17.52 -5.40
CA GLU A 64 1.07 16.34 -5.33
C GLU A 64 -0.08 16.52 -4.32
N ARG A 65 -1.29 16.08 -4.69
CA ARG A 65 -2.49 16.20 -3.85
C ARG A 65 -3.20 14.87 -3.60
N GLU A 66 -2.82 13.81 -4.31
CA GLU A 66 -3.51 12.52 -4.33
C GLU A 66 -2.50 11.37 -4.22
N ALA A 67 -1.48 11.54 -3.36
CA ALA A 67 -0.39 10.56 -3.23
C ALA A 67 -0.88 9.17 -2.79
N GLU A 68 -1.85 9.13 -1.87
CA GLU A 68 -2.49 7.91 -1.39
C GLU A 68 -3.30 7.22 -2.50
N HIS A 69 -4.16 7.99 -3.18
CA HIS A 69 -4.95 7.49 -4.30
C HIS A 69 -4.07 6.86 -5.39
N ARG A 70 -2.96 7.52 -5.75
CA ARG A 70 -1.99 6.98 -6.70
C ARG A 70 -1.40 5.65 -6.22
N LEU A 71 -1.03 5.56 -4.94
CA LEU A 71 -0.51 4.32 -4.38
C LEU A 71 -1.57 3.21 -4.44
N CYS A 72 -2.80 3.49 -4.00
CA CYS A 72 -3.92 2.54 -4.07
C CYS A 72 -4.13 2.03 -5.49
N MET A 73 -4.21 2.92 -6.49
CA MET A 73 -4.35 2.57 -7.90
C MET A 73 -3.22 1.68 -8.41
N GLU A 74 -1.96 2.00 -8.08
CA GLU A 74 -0.81 1.20 -8.50
C GLU A 74 -0.82 -0.20 -7.89
N VAL A 75 -1.14 -0.31 -6.60
CA VAL A 75 -1.19 -1.58 -5.88
C VAL A 75 -2.33 -2.44 -6.40
N THR A 76 -3.52 -1.86 -6.60
CA THR A 76 -4.67 -2.52 -7.23
C THR A 76 -4.31 -3.06 -8.61
N GLY A 77 -3.77 -2.21 -9.49
CA GLY A 77 -3.38 -2.63 -10.84
C GLY A 77 -2.41 -3.81 -10.81
N ARG A 78 -1.44 -3.78 -9.90
CA ARG A 78 -0.45 -4.87 -9.76
C ARG A 78 -1.03 -6.15 -9.18
N ALA A 79 -1.81 -6.05 -8.11
CA ALA A 79 -2.49 -7.19 -7.50
C ALA A 79 -3.41 -7.90 -8.51
N CYS A 80 -4.09 -7.15 -9.37
CA CYS A 80 -4.91 -7.70 -10.45
C CYS A 80 -4.07 -8.36 -11.56
N THR A 81 -2.93 -7.78 -11.95
CA THR A 81 -2.07 -8.37 -12.99
C THR A 81 -1.34 -9.64 -12.53
N THR A 82 -1.06 -9.78 -11.24
CA THR A 82 -0.41 -10.95 -10.67
C THR A 82 -1.08 -11.30 -9.34
N PRO A 83 -2.25 -11.96 -9.38
CA PRO A 83 -2.98 -12.37 -8.19
C PRO A 83 -2.11 -13.23 -7.28
N SER A 84 -2.11 -12.89 -6.00
CA SER A 84 -1.39 -13.64 -4.97
C SER A 84 -2.05 -13.42 -3.60
N PRO A 85 -1.84 -14.31 -2.62
CA PRO A 85 -2.40 -14.14 -1.29
C PRO A 85 -1.91 -12.86 -0.61
N HIS A 86 -0.66 -12.48 -0.87
CA HIS A 86 -0.07 -11.24 -0.34
C HIS A 86 -0.63 -9.99 -1.01
N GLY A 87 -0.92 -10.06 -2.31
CA GLY A 87 -1.61 -9.00 -3.04
C GLY A 87 -3.01 -8.76 -2.48
N LEU A 88 -3.79 -9.82 -2.30
CA LEU A 88 -5.11 -9.73 -1.67
C LEU A 88 -5.01 -9.18 -0.23
N ALA A 89 -4.05 -9.66 0.57
CA ALA A 89 -3.83 -9.14 1.92
C ALA A 89 -3.47 -7.64 1.93
N ALA A 90 -2.68 -7.17 0.95
CA ALA A 90 -2.36 -5.75 0.83
C ALA A 90 -3.60 -4.90 0.52
N ILE A 91 -4.42 -5.32 -0.46
CA ILE A 91 -5.66 -4.61 -0.82
C ILE A 91 -6.62 -4.62 0.37
N ALA A 92 -6.78 -5.77 1.04
CA ALA A 92 -7.61 -5.91 2.22
C ALA A 92 -7.18 -5.01 3.38
N ALA A 93 -5.87 -4.78 3.57
CA ALA A 93 -5.37 -3.89 4.61
C ALA A 93 -5.58 -2.41 4.23
N LEU A 94 -5.33 -2.04 2.98
CA LEU A 94 -5.58 -0.70 2.47
C LEU A 94 -7.08 -0.33 2.57
N ALA A 95 -7.98 -1.25 2.23
CA ALA A 95 -9.43 -1.03 2.29
C ALA A 95 -9.96 -0.66 3.70
N ARG A 96 -9.19 -0.94 4.76
CA ARG A 96 -9.57 -0.60 6.14
C ARG A 96 -9.28 0.84 6.53
N VAL A 97 -8.31 1.49 5.86
CA VAL A 97 -7.80 2.83 6.23
C VAL A 97 -7.75 3.82 5.06
N ALA A 98 -7.99 3.36 3.83
CA ALA A 98 -7.90 4.20 2.63
C ALA A 98 -8.96 5.31 2.62
N PRO A 99 -8.69 6.41 1.88
CA PRO A 99 -9.65 7.49 1.70
C PRO A 99 -10.99 7.01 1.15
N PRO A 100 -12.12 7.69 1.49
CA PRO A 100 -13.44 7.29 1.02
C PRO A 100 -13.58 7.14 -0.50
N THR A 101 -12.80 7.89 -1.27
CA THR A 101 -12.76 7.85 -2.74
C THR A 101 -12.29 6.50 -3.28
N ASP A 102 -11.49 5.76 -2.51
CA ASP A 102 -10.82 4.54 -2.95
C ASP A 102 -11.50 3.27 -2.42
N ILE A 103 -12.32 3.40 -1.38
CA ILE A 103 -12.95 2.26 -0.69
C ILE A 103 -13.72 1.37 -1.66
N THR A 104 -14.52 1.95 -2.56
CA THR A 104 -15.31 1.17 -3.53
C THR A 104 -14.41 0.36 -4.46
N MET A 105 -13.38 0.99 -5.04
CA MET A 105 -12.42 0.30 -5.91
C MET A 105 -11.71 -0.84 -5.17
N LEU A 106 -11.27 -0.59 -3.93
CA LEU A 106 -10.55 -1.59 -3.13
C LEU A 106 -11.48 -2.75 -2.75
N ALA A 107 -12.73 -2.48 -2.41
CA ALA A 107 -13.74 -3.50 -2.12
C ALA A 107 -14.02 -4.38 -3.34
N GLU A 108 -14.28 -3.78 -4.51
CA GLU A 108 -14.48 -4.53 -5.75
C GLU A 108 -13.26 -5.38 -6.11
N THR A 109 -12.06 -4.86 -5.88
CA THR A 109 -10.81 -5.59 -6.12
C THR A 109 -10.67 -6.79 -5.17
N ILE A 110 -11.07 -6.65 -3.91
CA ILE A 110 -11.08 -7.75 -2.94
C ILE A 110 -12.03 -8.84 -3.41
N ASP A 111 -13.24 -8.48 -3.84
CA ASP A 111 -14.23 -9.45 -4.31
C ASP A 111 -13.69 -10.27 -5.49
N ILE A 112 -13.09 -9.62 -6.48
CA ILE A 112 -12.47 -10.28 -7.64
C ILE A 112 -11.32 -11.20 -7.23
N LEU A 113 -10.42 -10.72 -6.37
CA LEU A 113 -9.23 -11.50 -5.98
C LEU A 113 -9.58 -12.66 -5.04
N ALA A 114 -10.61 -12.51 -4.20
CA ALA A 114 -11.09 -13.53 -3.27
C ALA A 114 -11.65 -14.76 -3.98
N GLU A 115 -12.03 -14.66 -5.26
CA GLU A 115 -12.41 -15.83 -6.08
C GLU A 115 -11.27 -16.84 -6.24
N THR A 116 -10.02 -16.36 -6.20
CA THR A 116 -8.83 -17.19 -6.50
C THR A 116 -7.79 -17.22 -5.38
N GLN A 117 -7.84 -16.27 -4.45
CA GLN A 117 -6.86 -16.13 -3.38
C GLN A 117 -7.55 -16.23 -2.01
N PRO A 118 -6.89 -16.86 -1.01
CA PRO A 118 -7.46 -16.97 0.33
C PRO A 118 -7.49 -15.59 1.00
N LEU A 119 -8.65 -15.23 1.54
CA LEU A 119 -8.76 -14.04 2.38
C LEU A 119 -7.92 -14.23 3.67
N PRO A 120 -7.22 -13.19 4.13
CA PRO A 120 -6.46 -13.28 5.36
C PRO A 120 -7.42 -13.41 6.55
N PRO A 121 -7.03 -14.12 7.62
CA PRO A 121 -7.93 -14.44 8.74
C PRO A 121 -8.45 -13.20 9.49
N TRP A 122 -7.66 -12.12 9.51
CA TRP A 122 -8.05 -10.83 10.10
C TRP A 122 -9.03 -10.03 9.23
N HIS A 123 -9.30 -10.43 7.97
CA HIS A 123 -10.17 -9.67 7.08
C HIS A 123 -11.62 -9.64 7.56
N THR A 124 -12.15 -10.80 7.96
CA THR A 124 -13.51 -10.97 8.46
C THR A 124 -13.60 -10.91 9.98
N ALA A 125 -12.47 -10.74 10.67
CA ALA A 125 -12.44 -10.44 12.08
C ALA A 125 -13.04 -9.03 12.27
N MET A 126 -14.37 -8.95 12.24
CA MET A 126 -15.06 -7.81 12.82
C MET A 126 -14.75 -7.83 14.31
N SER A 127 -14.30 -6.67 14.78
CA SER A 127 -14.08 -6.28 16.16
C SER A 127 -15.32 -6.46 17.05
N ALA A 128 -15.92 -7.65 17.16
CA ALA A 128 -16.89 -7.94 18.20
C ALA A 128 -16.16 -8.28 19.51
N ASP A 129 -15.06 -9.04 19.42
CA ASP A 129 -14.12 -9.31 20.53
C ASP A 129 -12.91 -8.37 20.54
N THR A 130 -12.80 -7.47 19.55
CA THR A 130 -11.74 -6.47 19.35
C THR A 130 -12.32 -5.06 19.18
N ALA A 131 -13.58 -4.84 19.57
CA ALA A 131 -14.22 -3.52 19.56
C ALA A 131 -13.48 -2.63 20.55
N TRP A 132 -12.58 -1.81 20.03
CA TRP A 132 -12.03 -0.71 20.81
C TRP A 132 -13.16 0.26 21.14
N THR A 133 -13.35 0.49 22.42
CA THR A 133 -14.33 1.46 22.90
C THR A 133 -13.66 2.83 22.86
N ALA A 134 -14.26 3.78 22.15
CA ALA A 134 -13.83 5.16 22.25
C ALA A 134 -14.05 5.64 23.70
N VAL A 135 -12.97 5.97 24.41
CA VAL A 135 -13.00 6.37 25.82
C VAL A 135 -12.99 7.89 26.00
N ALA A 136 -12.39 8.61 25.05
CA ALA A 136 -12.35 10.07 25.07
C ALA A 136 -12.29 10.64 23.67
N ALA A 137 -12.72 11.89 23.53
CA ALA A 137 -12.49 12.66 22.32
C ALA A 137 -12.18 14.11 22.69
N TRP A 138 -11.23 14.72 22.00
CA TRP A 138 -10.96 16.15 22.12
C TRP A 138 -10.67 16.78 20.77
N ARG A 139 -10.95 18.07 20.67
CA ARG A 139 -10.75 18.86 19.45
C ARG A 139 -9.57 19.79 19.66
N ALA A 140 -8.59 19.74 18.78
CA ALA A 140 -7.62 20.83 18.64
C ALA A 140 -8.03 21.73 17.49
N VAL A 141 -7.75 23.01 17.67
CA VAL A 141 -7.97 24.05 16.68
C VAL A 141 -6.62 24.74 16.50
N ASP A 142 -6.24 25.05 15.26
CA ASP A 142 -5.04 25.85 15.05
C ASP A 142 -5.19 27.26 15.65
N VAL A 143 -4.09 28.02 15.70
CA VAL A 143 -4.07 29.36 16.31
C VAL A 143 -4.91 30.39 15.54
N TRP A 144 -5.35 30.05 14.33
CA TRP A 144 -6.07 30.90 13.40
C TRP A 144 -7.53 30.48 13.18
N ASP A 145 -7.99 29.42 13.84
CA ASP A 145 -9.29 28.77 13.64
C ASP A 145 -9.52 28.33 12.17
N SER A 146 -8.44 28.05 11.43
CA SER A 146 -8.52 27.61 10.03
C SER A 146 -8.54 26.08 9.87
N GLU A 147 -7.97 25.34 10.81
CA GLU A 147 -7.93 23.89 10.82
C GLU A 147 -8.47 23.33 12.14
N GLN A 148 -9.26 22.26 12.04
CA GLN A 148 -9.84 21.55 13.18
C GLN A 148 -9.47 20.08 13.09
N VAL A 149 -8.82 19.57 14.13
CA VAL A 149 -8.43 18.16 14.21
C VAL A 149 -9.19 17.51 15.38
N LEU A 150 -9.84 16.38 15.10
CA LEU A 150 -10.53 15.57 16.11
C LEU A 150 -9.62 14.41 16.53
N PHE A 151 -9.33 14.32 17.82
CA PHE A 151 -8.62 13.20 18.43
C PHE A 151 -9.63 12.31 19.13
N ILE A 152 -9.53 11.01 18.90
CA ILE A 152 -10.34 9.99 19.57
C ILE A 152 -9.38 9.00 20.24
N ASP A 153 -9.62 8.76 21.52
CA ASP A 153 -8.85 7.83 22.34
C ASP A 153 -9.66 6.55 22.56
N TYR A 154 -8.96 5.41 22.63
CA TYR A 154 -9.57 4.08 22.63
C TYR A 154 -8.98 3.20 23.76
N ASP A 155 -9.74 2.26 24.32
CA ASP A 155 -9.32 1.40 25.46
C ASP A 155 -8.30 0.28 25.15
N GLY A 156 -7.51 0.38 24.07
CA GLY A 156 -6.54 -0.64 23.60
C GLY A 156 -5.06 -0.22 23.60
N PRO A 157 -4.10 -1.12 23.31
CA PRO A 157 -2.68 -0.78 23.27
C PRO A 157 -2.36 0.17 22.11
N HIS A 158 -2.09 1.45 22.41
CA HIS A 158 -1.77 2.48 21.42
C HIS A 158 -0.40 2.25 20.75
N PRO A 159 -0.29 2.41 19.42
CA PRO A 159 0.15 3.71 18.91
C PRO A 159 -0.38 4.05 17.52
N HIS A 160 -1.58 4.64 17.39
CA HIS A 160 -1.87 5.54 16.27
C HIS A 160 -2.98 6.51 16.64
N THR A 161 -2.63 7.79 16.59
CA THR A 161 -3.58 8.88 16.47
C THR A 161 -3.91 9.00 14.98
N LEU A 162 -5.15 8.70 14.58
CA LEU A 162 -5.65 9.07 13.27
C LEU A 162 -5.78 10.60 13.25
N MET A 163 -5.00 11.26 12.40
CA MET A 163 -5.21 12.67 12.05
C MET A 163 -5.95 12.68 10.72
N ALA A 164 -7.14 13.27 10.71
CA ALA A 164 -7.90 13.59 9.50
C ALA A 164 -7.96 15.11 9.34
#